data_AF-A0A0C1D620-F1
#
_entry.id   AF-A0A0C1D620-F1
#
_cell.length_a   1.000
_cell.length_b   1.000
_cell.length_c   1.000
_cell.angle_alpha   90.00
_cell.angle_beta   90.00
_cell.angle_gamma   90.00
#
_symmetry.space_group_name_H-M   'P 1'
#
loop_
_entity.id
_entity.type
_entity.pdbx_description
1 polymer ?
#
loop_
_entity_poly.entity_id
_entity_poly.type
_entity_poly.pdbx_seq_one_letter_code
_entity_poly.pdbx_strand_id
1 'polypeptide(L)'
;MELGINKNSIMLRNRQISGKNMGLACLLLLALSFASCKKENPISEDPYAGGKVALGIKFASDVSDTEQVNGTTQITFEVTGLMPFKDQVKFYINDTEASITKITDKTITVLFPAGASTGGTTLIVGDQIFFGPAYRVEGKVEVDATFAANTSIGSIRQVLPLPNGNLVMVGSFANYMAAATTKTPINNIVLTNANGFITSGFSTGKGANGAISSIFRLANGQFMVGGSFTNYNNRVGINGVTRLNANGSLDSSRVEVVGKTSDHSYDTVATFNGGVSGFVNKVFNYNNSIYVVGSFNNYAEFFYERSTRDNKVVGYTKLNGLLKMNLDGKMDSSYNFNVTANLPYVAGNGPISDALMQSDGKIILVGSFTTYQGLNSNRITRIGTNGLVDATYPSGTGADDAINAITYSATSGKYLVAGVFNNYNGFATKGLVMLNTDGTVDRSLVLKTIEGGSISKAFQLKSGKILVFGSFKKYDGVIRQGFMVLNPNGSLATGYNNTGKFQGIVNDVYESTDIFGNPTALIAGTITLFDNQQVSGAVRISLKP
;
A
#
# COMPACT_ATOMS: atom_id res chain seq x y z
N MET A 1 -18.55 -64.20 -33.49
CA MET A 1 -19.22 -64.64 -32.25
C MET A 1 -19.38 -63.40 -31.39
N GLU A 2 -20.64 -63.03 -31.10
CA GLU A 2 -21.20 -62.21 -29.98
C GLU A 2 -20.24 -61.41 -29.07
N LEU A 3 -20.52 -60.27 -28.43
CA LEU A 3 -21.63 -59.36 -28.07
C LEU A 3 -20.88 -58.18 -27.36
N GLY A 4 -21.33 -56.94 -27.17
CA GLY A 4 -22.59 -56.27 -27.40
C GLY A 4 -22.55 -54.82 -26.90
N ILE A 5 -23.48 -54.02 -27.46
CA ILE A 5 -24.38 -53.02 -26.82
C ILE A 5 -23.79 -51.70 -26.28
N ASN A 6 -24.42 -50.53 -26.37
CA ASN A 6 -25.18 -49.76 -27.39
C ASN A 6 -25.43 -48.38 -26.73
N LYS A 7 -25.40 -47.30 -27.51
CA LYS A 7 -25.57 -45.90 -27.09
C LYS A 7 -27.05 -45.54 -26.94
N ASN A 8 -27.39 -44.78 -25.90
CA ASN A 8 -28.68 -44.10 -25.77
C ASN A 8 -28.54 -42.58 -25.99
N SER A 9 -29.30 -42.08 -26.97
CA SER A 9 -29.58 -40.67 -27.22
C SER A 9 -31.05 -40.56 -27.61
N ILE A 10 -31.86 -39.81 -26.84
CA ILE A 10 -33.26 -39.54 -27.14
C ILE A 10 -33.47 -38.03 -27.26
N MET A 11 -33.84 -37.60 -28.46
CA MET A 11 -34.49 -36.34 -28.78
C MET A 11 -35.98 -36.42 -28.43
N LEU A 12 -36.57 -35.33 -27.90
CA LEU A 12 -38.02 -35.14 -27.92
C LEU A 12 -38.39 -33.80 -28.56
N ARG A 13 -39.37 -33.92 -29.47
CA ARG A 13 -39.93 -32.90 -30.37
C ARG A 13 -40.91 -31.96 -29.66
N ASN A 14 -41.07 -30.81 -30.30
CA ASN A 14 -41.89 -29.67 -29.93
C ASN A 14 -43.13 -29.59 -30.87
N ARG A 15 -44.36 -29.47 -30.32
CA ARG A 15 -45.45 -28.52 -30.73
C ARG A 15 -46.89 -28.98 -30.40
N GLN A 16 -47.54 -28.09 -29.63
CA GLN A 16 -48.90 -27.50 -29.71
C GLN A 16 -50.17 -28.36 -29.80
N ILE A 17 -51.06 -28.16 -28.80
CA ILE A 17 -52.53 -28.11 -28.95
C ILE A 17 -53.11 -27.00 -28.04
N SER A 18 -53.89 -26.10 -28.65
CA SER A 18 -54.82 -25.07 -28.10
C SER A 18 -56.17 -25.75 -27.78
N GLY A 19 -56.96 -25.46 -26.74
CA GLY A 19 -57.57 -24.19 -26.33
C GLY A 19 -59.01 -24.48 -25.84
N LYS A 20 -59.58 -23.56 -25.05
CA LYS A 20 -60.92 -23.60 -24.38
C LYS A 20 -60.97 -24.33 -23.04
N ASN A 21 -60.66 -23.58 -21.97
CA ASN A 21 -61.31 -23.62 -20.64
C ASN A 21 -60.75 -22.55 -19.68
N MET A 22 -59.87 -21.67 -20.16
CA MET A 22 -59.21 -20.61 -19.39
C MET A 22 -60.04 -19.31 -19.22
N GLY A 23 -61.37 -19.40 -19.31
CA GLY A 23 -62.29 -18.26 -19.17
C GLY A 23 -63.05 -18.21 -17.83
N LEU A 24 -63.22 -19.36 -17.16
CA LEU A 24 -64.07 -19.46 -15.96
C LEU A 24 -63.27 -19.46 -14.64
N ALA A 25 -61.96 -19.70 -14.70
CA ALA A 25 -61.07 -19.61 -13.53
C ALA A 25 -60.66 -18.16 -13.19
N CYS A 26 -60.70 -17.23 -14.17
CA CYS A 26 -60.35 -15.82 -13.96
C CYS A 26 -61.44 -14.99 -13.28
N LEU A 27 -62.69 -15.47 -13.21
CA LEU A 27 -63.80 -14.76 -12.54
C LEU A 27 -63.99 -15.18 -11.07
N LEU A 28 -63.51 -16.36 -10.65
CA LEU A 28 -63.50 -16.75 -9.24
C LEU A 28 -62.25 -16.27 -8.47
N LEU A 29 -61.15 -15.97 -9.16
CA LEU A 29 -59.95 -15.35 -8.57
C LEU A 29 -60.05 -13.83 -8.42
N LEU A 30 -61.00 -13.19 -9.10
CA LEU A 30 -61.31 -11.74 -8.96
C LEU A 30 -62.34 -11.43 -7.86
N ALA A 31 -63.01 -12.45 -7.31
CA ALA A 31 -64.01 -12.29 -6.24
C ALA A 31 -63.47 -12.61 -4.83
N LEU A 32 -62.23 -13.11 -4.73
CA LEU A 32 -61.51 -13.32 -3.46
C LEU A 32 -60.57 -12.16 -3.09
N SER A 33 -60.58 -11.06 -3.85
CA SER A 33 -59.80 -9.84 -3.61
C SER A 33 -60.53 -8.75 -2.80
N PHE A 34 -61.77 -8.99 -2.34
CA PHE A 34 -62.56 -8.02 -1.56
C PHE A 34 -62.89 -8.47 -0.12
N ALA A 35 -62.00 -9.23 0.51
CA ALA A 35 -62.02 -9.43 1.96
C ALA A 35 -60.59 -9.52 2.52
N SER A 36 -59.77 -8.50 2.21
CA SER A 36 -58.53 -8.28 2.96
C SER A 36 -58.89 -7.67 4.31
N CYS A 37 -58.42 -8.32 5.37
CA CYS A 37 -58.51 -7.87 6.74
C CYS A 37 -58.07 -6.41 6.86
N LYS A 38 -58.89 -5.60 7.56
CA LYS A 38 -58.45 -4.34 8.15
C LYS A 38 -57.34 -4.63 9.16
N LYS A 39 -56.09 -4.61 8.71
CA LYS A 39 -54.95 -4.33 9.57
C LYS A 39 -54.55 -2.91 9.23
N GLU A 40 -54.87 -1.99 10.12
CA GLU A 40 -54.21 -0.69 10.16
C GLU A 40 -52.70 -0.99 10.22
N ASN A 41 -51.99 -0.72 9.13
CA ASN A 41 -50.57 -0.45 9.26
C ASN A 41 -50.53 0.90 9.98
N PRO A 42 -50.10 0.99 11.25
CA PRO A 42 -49.65 2.28 11.71
C PRO A 42 -48.53 2.63 10.72
N ILE A 43 -48.74 3.69 9.94
CA ILE A 43 -47.65 4.41 9.33
C ILE A 43 -46.72 4.66 10.51
N SER A 44 -45.57 3.96 10.54
CA SER A 44 -44.49 4.28 11.47
C SER A 44 -44.40 5.79 11.50
N GLU A 45 -44.50 6.41 12.68
CA GLU A 45 -44.24 7.84 12.80
C GLU A 45 -43.02 8.14 11.95
N ASP A 46 -43.15 9.13 11.05
CA ASP A 46 -42.03 9.54 10.22
C ASP A 46 -40.85 9.76 11.19
N PRO A 47 -39.74 9.01 11.07
CA PRO A 47 -38.63 9.13 11.99
C PRO A 47 -38.02 10.55 11.99
N TYR A 48 -38.48 11.41 11.07
CA TYR A 48 -38.14 12.83 10.96
C TYR A 48 -39.32 13.77 11.32
N ALA A 49 -40.46 13.27 11.79
CA ALA A 49 -41.53 14.08 12.35
C ALA A 49 -41.01 14.81 13.61
N GLY A 50 -40.80 16.12 13.49
CA GLY A 50 -40.16 16.94 14.52
C GLY A 50 -38.74 17.41 14.17
N GLY A 51 -38.24 17.12 12.97
CA GLY A 51 -37.02 17.73 12.44
C GLY A 51 -37.11 19.26 12.46
N LYS A 52 -36.04 19.94 12.90
CA LYS A 52 -35.98 21.41 12.89
C LYS A 52 -36.16 21.93 11.46
N VAL A 53 -36.89 23.04 11.31
CA VAL A 53 -37.08 23.70 10.01
C VAL A 53 -35.71 24.10 9.45
N ALA A 54 -35.46 23.76 8.18
CA ALA A 54 -34.24 24.14 7.49
C ALA A 54 -34.13 25.67 7.43
N LEU A 55 -32.99 26.22 7.88
CA LEU A 55 -32.79 27.68 8.01
C LEU A 55 -32.68 28.43 6.68
N GLY A 56 -32.81 27.74 5.54
CA GLY A 56 -32.72 28.35 4.21
C GLY A 56 -31.32 28.86 3.83
N ILE A 57 -30.31 28.59 4.65
CA ILE A 57 -28.91 28.98 4.40
C ILE A 57 -28.36 28.13 3.25
N LYS A 58 -27.77 28.80 2.26
CA LYS A 58 -27.18 28.13 1.08
C LYS A 58 -25.89 28.82 0.66
N PHE A 59 -24.83 28.04 0.50
CA PHE A 59 -23.65 28.47 -0.24
C PHE A 59 -24.02 28.64 -1.73
N ALA A 60 -23.54 29.72 -2.36
CA ALA A 60 -23.46 29.77 -3.81
C ALA A 60 -22.22 28.97 -4.25
N SER A 61 -22.25 28.40 -5.45
CA SER A 61 -21.40 27.26 -5.83
C SER A 61 -19.94 27.56 -6.11
N ASP A 62 -19.42 28.77 -5.86
CA ASP A 62 -18.04 29.10 -6.19
C ASP A 62 -17.19 29.55 -5.00
N VAL A 63 -16.00 28.95 -4.91
CA VAL A 63 -14.77 29.61 -4.45
C VAL A 63 -13.72 29.30 -5.52
N SER A 64 -13.37 30.28 -6.35
CA SER A 64 -12.46 30.08 -7.48
C SER A 64 -10.99 30.31 -7.15
N ASP A 65 -10.67 30.94 -6.02
CA ASP A 65 -9.33 31.53 -5.88
C ASP A 65 -8.44 30.73 -4.94
N THR A 66 -7.34 30.23 -5.53
CA THR A 66 -6.17 29.71 -4.85
C THR A 66 -5.31 30.89 -4.42
N GLU A 67 -5.15 31.08 -3.11
CA GLU A 67 -4.28 32.14 -2.59
C GLU A 67 -3.23 31.57 -1.65
N GLN A 68 -2.07 32.23 -1.62
CA GLN A 68 -1.19 32.12 -0.47
C GLN A 68 -1.86 32.80 0.72
N VAL A 69 -2.44 31.97 1.58
CA VAL A 69 -3.14 32.43 2.76
C VAL A 69 -2.22 32.42 3.97
N ASN A 70 -2.38 33.44 4.81
CA ASN A 70 -1.79 33.51 6.13
C ASN A 70 -2.88 33.91 7.14
N GLY A 71 -2.55 33.94 8.45
CA GLY A 71 -3.52 34.23 9.51
C GLY A 71 -4.19 35.62 9.46
N THR A 72 -3.81 36.48 8.51
CA THR A 72 -4.41 37.80 8.28
C THR A 72 -5.18 37.90 6.96
N THR A 73 -5.11 36.87 6.11
CA THR A 73 -5.80 36.85 4.82
C THR A 73 -7.31 36.76 5.07
N GLN A 74 -8.08 37.68 4.46
CA GLN A 74 -9.54 37.64 4.49
C GLN A 74 -10.06 36.90 3.26
N ILE A 75 -10.94 35.93 3.49
CA ILE A 75 -11.55 35.13 2.44
C ILE A 75 -13.05 35.38 2.48
N THR A 76 -13.64 35.65 1.32
CA THR A 76 -15.09 35.87 1.19
C THR A 76 -15.74 34.69 0.50
N PHE A 77 -16.78 34.15 1.11
CA PHE A 77 -17.62 33.08 0.57
C PHE A 77 -19.01 33.64 0.25
N GLU A 78 -19.57 33.22 -0.86
CA GLU A 78 -20.95 33.55 -1.22
C GLU A 78 -21.92 32.63 -0.48
N VAL A 79 -22.72 33.21 0.41
CA VAL A 79 -23.70 32.51 1.24
C VAL A 79 -24.93 33.38 1.42
N THR A 80 -26.10 32.83 1.12
CA THR A 80 -27.39 33.51 1.29
C THR A 80 -28.12 33.02 2.54
N GLY A 81 -28.99 33.86 3.09
CA GLY A 81 -29.85 33.51 4.23
C GLY A 81 -29.21 33.64 5.62
N LEU A 82 -28.01 34.22 5.74
CA LEU A 82 -27.29 34.34 7.02
C LEU A 82 -27.74 35.49 7.92
N MET A 83 -28.29 36.57 7.35
CA MET A 83 -28.61 37.79 8.11
C MET A 83 -29.49 37.58 9.36
N PRO A 84 -30.53 36.72 9.35
CA PRO A 84 -31.32 36.44 10.55
C PRO A 84 -30.53 35.77 11.68
N PHE A 85 -29.38 35.17 11.36
CA PHE A 85 -28.59 34.32 12.25
C PHE A 85 -27.18 34.84 12.50
N LYS A 86 -26.83 36.05 12.03
CA LYS A 86 -25.46 36.58 11.96
C LYS A 86 -24.65 36.46 13.26
N ASP A 87 -25.29 36.55 14.42
CA ASP A 87 -24.63 36.53 15.74
C ASP A 87 -24.50 35.10 16.32
N GLN A 88 -25.01 34.09 15.61
CA GLN A 88 -25.01 32.67 15.99
C GLN A 88 -24.17 31.81 15.03
N VAL A 89 -23.59 32.42 13.99
CA VAL A 89 -22.82 31.71 12.96
C VAL A 89 -21.44 31.38 13.48
N LYS A 90 -21.04 30.12 13.33
CA LYS A 90 -19.63 29.71 13.35
C LYS A 90 -19.22 29.22 11.97
N PHE A 91 -17.98 29.54 11.57
CA PHE A 91 -17.45 29.15 10.28
C PHE A 91 -16.13 28.41 10.46
N TYR A 92 -15.95 27.32 9.71
CA TYR A 92 -14.80 26.44 9.81
C TYR A 92 -14.19 26.21 8.42
N ILE A 93 -12.86 26.18 8.36
CA ILE A 93 -12.09 25.74 7.20
C ILE A 93 -11.29 24.51 7.62
N ASN A 94 -11.59 23.35 7.01
CA ASN A 94 -11.03 22.05 7.37
C ASN A 94 -11.04 21.80 8.90
N ASP A 95 -12.22 21.91 9.51
CA ASP A 95 -12.49 21.79 10.95
C ASP A 95 -11.69 22.74 11.87
N THR A 96 -11.10 23.81 11.32
CA THR A 96 -10.45 24.88 12.09
C THR A 96 -11.34 26.12 12.07
N GLU A 97 -11.73 26.62 13.25
CA GLU A 97 -12.64 27.76 13.38
C GLU A 97 -11.99 29.04 12.83
N ALA A 98 -12.68 29.71 11.92
CA ALA A 98 -12.26 30.95 11.30
C ALA A 98 -12.98 32.14 11.94
N SER A 99 -12.24 33.22 12.19
CA SER A 99 -12.83 34.44 12.75
C SER A 99 -13.63 35.17 11.69
N ILE A 100 -14.93 35.35 11.90
CA ILE A 100 -15.81 36.07 10.97
C ILE A 100 -15.56 37.58 11.09
N THR A 101 -15.26 38.25 9.97
CA THR A 101 -15.03 39.70 9.91
C THR A 101 -16.23 40.46 9.37
N LYS A 102 -17.01 39.84 8.48
CA LYS A 102 -18.19 40.48 7.87
C LYS A 102 -19.23 39.45 7.47
N ILE A 103 -20.51 39.78 7.70
CA ILE A 103 -21.65 39.05 7.14
C ILE A 103 -22.53 40.05 6.39
N THR A 104 -22.97 39.67 5.20
CA THR A 104 -23.97 40.39 4.40
C THR A 104 -25.14 39.47 4.07
N ASP A 105 -26.08 39.95 3.26
CA ASP A 105 -27.18 39.15 2.72
C ASP A 105 -26.72 38.05 1.75
N LYS A 106 -25.54 38.22 1.13
CA LYS A 106 -25.02 37.33 0.09
C LYS A 106 -23.64 36.76 0.37
N THR A 107 -22.93 37.24 1.39
CA THR A 107 -21.55 36.83 1.65
C THR A 107 -21.23 36.72 3.13
N ILE A 108 -20.23 35.90 3.43
CA ILE A 108 -19.51 35.85 4.70
C ILE A 108 -18.02 36.01 4.41
N THR A 109 -17.37 36.93 5.12
CA THR A 109 -15.92 37.14 5.07
C THR A 109 -15.31 36.68 6.39
N VAL A 110 -14.24 35.90 6.32
CA VAL A 110 -13.54 35.34 7.47
C VAL A 110 -12.02 35.57 7.36
N LEU A 111 -11.33 35.64 8.49
CA LEU A 111 -9.87 35.51 8.54
C LEU A 111 -9.49 34.04 8.39
N PHE A 112 -8.52 33.75 7.52
CA PHE A 112 -8.01 32.40 7.37
C PHE A 112 -7.40 31.91 8.69
N PRO A 113 -7.86 30.76 9.22
CA PRO A 113 -7.40 30.29 10.50
C PRO A 113 -5.96 29.77 10.43
N ALA A 114 -5.12 30.22 11.38
CA ALA A 114 -3.73 29.81 11.43
C ALA A 114 -3.60 28.27 11.56
N GLY A 115 -2.79 27.68 10.69
CA GLY A 115 -2.50 26.23 10.71
C GLY A 115 -3.49 25.36 9.94
N ALA A 116 -4.62 25.91 9.47
CA ALA A 116 -5.55 25.20 8.61
C ALA A 116 -4.90 24.81 7.27
N SER A 117 -5.42 23.75 6.66
CA SER A 117 -4.96 23.21 5.38
C SER A 117 -6.14 23.02 4.44
N THR A 118 -5.87 22.64 3.19
CA THR A 118 -6.90 22.38 2.17
C THR A 118 -8.00 21.46 2.69
N GLY A 119 -9.27 21.85 2.54
CA GLY A 119 -10.39 21.05 3.02
C GLY A 119 -11.75 21.71 2.83
N GLY A 120 -12.80 21.01 3.26
CA GLY A 120 -14.18 21.51 3.18
C GLY A 120 -14.40 22.71 4.11
N THR A 121 -15.31 23.59 3.71
CA THR A 121 -15.84 24.62 4.61
C THR A 121 -17.13 24.16 5.27
N THR A 122 -17.35 24.58 6.51
CA THR A 122 -18.53 24.22 7.27
C THR A 122 -19.04 25.42 8.03
N LEU A 123 -20.35 25.62 7.96
CA LEU A 123 -21.05 26.66 8.68
C LEU A 123 -22.01 26.02 9.68
N ILE A 124 -21.99 26.48 10.92
CA ILE A 124 -22.85 25.98 12.00
C ILE A 124 -23.71 27.13 12.51
N VAL A 125 -25.02 26.91 12.59
CA VAL A 125 -25.99 27.81 13.24
C VAL A 125 -26.83 26.99 14.20
N GLY A 126 -26.63 27.21 15.51
CA GLY A 126 -27.20 26.35 16.54
C GLY A 126 -26.75 24.90 16.33
N ASP A 127 -27.70 23.98 16.13
CA ASP A 127 -27.43 22.56 15.90
C ASP A 127 -27.47 22.16 14.41
N GLN A 128 -27.62 23.12 13.50
CA GLN A 128 -27.69 22.85 12.06
C GLN A 128 -26.33 23.10 11.39
N ILE A 129 -25.92 22.15 10.55
CA ILE A 129 -24.64 22.16 9.83
C ILE A 129 -24.91 22.34 8.34
N PHE A 130 -24.19 23.27 7.73
CA PHE A 130 -24.24 23.57 6.30
C PHE A 130 -22.85 23.38 5.69
N PHE A 131 -22.74 22.49 4.71
CA PHE A 131 -21.50 22.23 4.01
C PHE A 131 -21.32 23.22 2.86
N GLY A 132 -20.15 23.84 2.82
CA GLY A 132 -19.76 24.76 1.76
C GLY A 132 -18.75 24.16 0.79
N PRO A 133 -18.27 24.97 -0.17
CA PRO A 133 -17.23 24.56 -1.11
C PRO A 133 -15.93 24.23 -0.38
N ALA A 134 -15.10 23.40 -1.00
CA ALA A 134 -13.74 23.15 -0.51
C ALA A 134 -12.85 24.38 -0.76
N TYR A 135 -12.01 24.70 0.21
CA TYR A 135 -10.99 25.74 0.10
C TYR A 135 -9.62 25.11 -0.13
N ARG A 136 -8.92 25.50 -1.20
CA ARG A 136 -7.57 25.04 -1.52
C ARG A 136 -6.54 26.03 -0.99
N VAL A 137 -5.61 25.53 -0.19
CA VAL A 137 -4.50 26.30 0.39
C VAL A 137 -3.25 26.04 -0.45
N GLU A 138 -2.70 27.08 -1.07
CA GLU A 138 -1.42 26.97 -1.76
C GLU A 138 -0.27 26.74 -0.77
N GLY A 139 0.75 26.04 -1.24
CA GLY A 139 1.96 25.85 -0.47
C GLY A 139 3.03 25.13 -1.25
N LYS A 140 4.01 24.60 -0.53
CA LYS A 140 5.21 24.00 -1.09
C LYS A 140 5.03 22.54 -1.47
N VAL A 141 3.91 21.92 -1.07
CA VAL A 141 3.53 20.57 -1.51
C VAL A 141 2.36 20.66 -2.46
N GLU A 142 2.53 20.12 -3.67
CA GLU A 142 1.49 20.01 -4.68
C GLU A 142 1.56 18.65 -5.37
N VAL A 143 0.39 18.15 -5.82
CA VAL A 143 0.34 16.99 -6.70
C VAL A 143 0.97 17.37 -8.04
N ASP A 144 1.94 16.56 -8.48
CA ASP A 144 2.54 16.72 -9.80
C ASP A 144 1.67 16.02 -10.85
N ALA A 145 0.88 16.83 -11.56
CA ALA A 145 -0.03 16.37 -12.60
C ALA A 145 0.67 15.78 -13.85
N THR A 146 1.99 15.93 -13.99
CA THR A 146 2.75 15.39 -15.13
C THR A 146 3.10 13.92 -14.97
N PHE A 147 3.01 13.39 -13.74
CA PHE A 147 3.07 11.95 -13.54
C PHE A 147 1.78 11.33 -14.05
N ALA A 148 1.88 10.23 -14.80
CA ALA A 148 0.74 9.48 -15.32
C ALA A 148 -0.16 9.03 -14.16
N ALA A 149 -1.14 9.87 -13.83
CA ALA A 149 -2.06 9.67 -12.73
C ALA A 149 -2.88 8.42 -13.03
N ASN A 150 -2.88 7.50 -12.07
CA ASN A 150 -3.30 6.14 -12.33
C ASN A 150 -4.82 5.98 -12.18
N THR A 151 -5.48 5.39 -13.18
CA THR A 151 -6.93 5.26 -13.25
C THR A 151 -7.46 3.91 -12.76
N SER A 152 -6.59 2.91 -12.53
CA SER A 152 -7.01 1.62 -11.95
C SER A 152 -5.80 0.74 -11.61
N ILE A 153 -5.16 0.98 -10.46
CA ILE A 153 -4.23 -0.02 -9.91
C ILE A 153 -4.69 -0.51 -8.55
N GLY A 154 -4.35 -1.77 -8.29
CA GLY A 154 -4.19 -2.24 -6.92
C GLY A 154 -2.94 -1.63 -6.27
N SER A 155 -2.28 -2.38 -5.41
CA SER A 155 -1.16 -1.86 -4.61
C SER A 155 0.14 -1.82 -5.40
N ILE A 156 0.88 -0.70 -5.44
CA ILE A 156 2.31 -0.71 -5.80
C ILE A 156 3.12 -0.95 -4.52
N ARG A 157 3.98 -1.97 -4.54
CA ARG A 157 4.75 -2.42 -3.37
C ARG A 157 6.17 -1.87 -3.34
N GLN A 158 6.79 -1.68 -4.50
CA GLN A 158 8.14 -1.10 -4.61
C GLN A 158 8.31 -0.39 -5.96
N VAL A 159 9.04 0.73 -5.94
CA VAL A 159 9.51 1.44 -7.12
C VAL A 159 11.02 1.27 -7.23
N LEU A 160 11.48 0.65 -8.32
CA LEU A 160 12.91 0.45 -8.61
C LEU A 160 13.36 1.40 -9.72
N PRO A 161 14.12 2.47 -9.41
CA PRO A 161 14.73 3.30 -10.44
C PRO A 161 15.85 2.54 -11.16
N LEU A 162 15.92 2.71 -12.48
CA LEU A 162 16.96 2.15 -13.34
C LEU A 162 17.99 3.22 -13.72
N PRO A 163 19.24 2.84 -14.07
CA PRO A 163 20.29 3.79 -14.45
C PRO A 163 19.96 4.69 -15.65
N ASN A 164 19.02 4.27 -16.51
CA ASN A 164 18.58 5.03 -17.68
C ASN A 164 17.41 6.00 -17.38
N GLY A 165 17.02 6.16 -16.10
CA GLY A 165 15.92 7.02 -15.68
C GLY A 165 14.53 6.38 -15.78
N ASN A 166 14.41 5.17 -16.33
CA ASN A 166 13.16 4.41 -16.28
C ASN A 166 12.91 3.84 -14.88
N LEU A 167 11.67 3.46 -14.60
CA LEU A 167 11.25 2.86 -13.34
C LEU A 167 10.68 1.47 -13.62
N VAL A 168 11.03 0.49 -12.79
CA VAL A 168 10.29 -0.78 -12.70
C VAL A 168 9.44 -0.72 -11.43
N MET A 169 8.12 -0.85 -11.59
CA MET A 169 7.20 -0.88 -10.46
C MET A 169 6.64 -2.28 -10.31
N VAL A 170 6.65 -2.80 -9.08
CA VAL A 170 6.10 -4.11 -8.74
C VAL A 170 4.98 -3.96 -7.71
N GLY A 171 4.04 -4.89 -7.70
CA GLY A 171 2.97 -4.85 -6.73
C GLY A 171 1.92 -5.93 -6.87
N SER A 172 0.70 -5.59 -6.48
CA SER A 172 -0.51 -6.39 -6.57
C SER A 172 -1.50 -5.68 -7.49
N PHE A 173 -1.33 -5.82 -8.80
CA PHE A 173 -2.17 -5.22 -9.82
C PHE A 173 -2.20 -6.09 -11.08
N ALA A 174 -3.30 -6.06 -11.82
CA ALA A 174 -3.46 -6.78 -13.10
C ALA A 174 -3.61 -5.83 -14.30
N ASN A 175 -3.64 -4.52 -14.02
CA ASN A 175 -3.81 -3.48 -15.01
C ASN A 175 -3.10 -2.22 -14.52
N TYR A 176 -2.28 -1.61 -15.35
CA TYR A 176 -1.62 -0.35 -15.06
C TYR A 176 -2.03 0.64 -16.15
N MET A 177 -2.48 1.85 -15.77
CA MET A 177 -3.03 2.86 -16.70
C MET A 177 -4.18 2.36 -17.60
N ALA A 178 -4.94 1.36 -17.15
CA ALA A 178 -5.97 0.71 -17.97
C ALA A 178 -5.45 0.15 -19.32
N ALA A 179 -4.13 -0.10 -19.44
CA ALA A 179 -3.48 -0.49 -20.70
C ALA A 179 -3.39 -2.01 -20.91
N ALA A 180 -3.75 -2.83 -19.92
CA ALA A 180 -3.67 -4.29 -20.04
C ALA A 180 -4.71 -4.83 -21.03
N THR A 181 -4.30 -5.78 -21.88
CA THR A 181 -5.18 -6.53 -22.77
C THR A 181 -4.99 -8.03 -22.59
N THR A 182 -5.86 -8.85 -23.18
CA THR A 182 -5.68 -10.32 -23.17
C THR A 182 -4.39 -10.77 -23.86
N LYS A 183 -3.88 -9.99 -24.83
CA LYS A 183 -2.62 -10.26 -25.54
C LYS A 183 -1.39 -9.70 -24.82
N THR A 184 -1.56 -8.56 -24.16
CA THR A 184 -0.50 -7.83 -23.45
C THR A 184 -0.95 -7.52 -22.02
N PRO A 185 -1.05 -8.55 -21.15
CA PRO A 185 -1.43 -8.33 -19.76
C PRO A 185 -0.30 -7.61 -19.01
N ILE A 186 -0.66 -6.85 -17.97
CA ILE A 186 0.29 -6.15 -17.11
C ILE A 186 0.08 -6.60 -15.67
N ASN A 187 0.62 -7.79 -15.37
CA ASN A 187 0.41 -8.45 -14.08
C ASN A 187 1.61 -8.24 -13.16
N ASN A 188 1.39 -7.44 -12.12
CA ASN A 188 2.23 -7.28 -10.93
C ASN A 188 3.63 -6.68 -11.15
N ILE A 189 3.99 -6.37 -12.40
CA ILE A 189 5.23 -5.70 -12.77
C ILE A 189 5.03 -4.86 -14.04
N VAL A 190 5.59 -3.65 -14.07
CA VAL A 190 5.54 -2.73 -15.22
C VAL A 190 6.83 -1.93 -15.33
N LEU A 191 7.25 -1.64 -16.57
CA LEU A 191 8.34 -0.71 -16.87
C LEU A 191 7.73 0.61 -17.36
N THR A 192 8.15 1.71 -16.76
CA THR A 192 7.71 3.07 -17.11
C THR A 192 8.89 3.99 -17.32
N ASN A 193 8.67 5.15 -17.95
CA ASN A 193 9.59 6.27 -17.84
C ASN A 193 9.48 6.92 -16.44
N ALA A 194 10.27 7.96 -16.19
CA ALA A 194 10.26 8.70 -14.92
C ALA A 194 8.90 9.34 -14.58
N ASN A 195 8.08 9.63 -15.60
CA ASN A 195 6.74 10.21 -15.46
C ASN A 195 5.64 9.15 -15.39
N GLY A 196 5.98 7.87 -15.22
CA GLY A 196 4.99 6.80 -15.02
C GLY A 196 4.30 6.31 -16.30
N PHE A 197 4.64 6.80 -17.49
CA PHE A 197 4.11 6.27 -18.75
C PHE A 197 4.81 4.96 -19.11
N ILE A 198 4.03 3.95 -19.52
CA ILE A 198 4.55 2.64 -19.94
C ILE A 198 5.55 2.81 -21.10
N THR A 199 6.67 2.10 -21.02
CA THR A 199 7.68 2.05 -22.09
C THR A 199 7.75 0.66 -22.74
N SER A 200 8.26 0.60 -23.97
CA SER A 200 8.46 -0.65 -24.69
C SER A 200 9.73 -1.38 -24.24
N GLY A 201 9.91 -2.64 -24.66
CA GLY A 201 11.12 -3.42 -24.39
C GLY A 201 11.08 -4.27 -23.11
N PHE A 202 9.94 -4.30 -22.41
CA PHE A 202 9.74 -5.14 -21.23
C PHE A 202 8.80 -6.32 -21.56
N SER A 203 9.38 -7.52 -21.74
CA SER A 203 8.76 -8.74 -22.23
C SER A 203 8.40 -9.71 -21.09
N THR A 204 7.50 -9.29 -20.21
CA THR A 204 7.06 -10.08 -19.04
C THR A 204 6.12 -11.23 -19.41
N GLY A 205 5.60 -11.24 -20.63
CA GLY A 205 4.60 -12.21 -21.09
C GLY A 205 3.32 -12.09 -20.27
N LYS A 206 2.87 -13.17 -19.63
CA LYS A 206 1.75 -13.10 -18.67
C LYS A 206 2.11 -12.56 -17.28
N GLY A 207 3.38 -12.25 -17.02
CA GLY A 207 3.86 -11.79 -15.72
C GLY A 207 3.67 -12.83 -14.60
N ALA A 208 3.73 -12.39 -13.36
CA ALA A 208 3.48 -13.25 -12.19
C ALA A 208 1.99 -13.50 -11.97
N ASN A 209 1.62 -14.69 -11.51
CA ASN A 209 0.23 -15.02 -11.17
C ASN A 209 -0.23 -14.47 -9.81
N GLY A 210 0.65 -13.77 -9.09
CA GLY A 210 0.37 -13.17 -7.80
C GLY A 210 1.31 -11.99 -7.53
N ALA A 211 1.10 -11.35 -6.38
CA ALA A 211 1.77 -10.10 -6.05
C ALA A 211 3.30 -10.25 -5.99
N ILE A 212 4.00 -9.26 -6.54
CA ILE A 212 5.45 -9.10 -6.35
C ILE A 212 5.65 -8.00 -5.30
N SER A 213 6.20 -8.36 -4.15
CA SER A 213 6.39 -7.47 -3.01
C SER A 213 7.70 -6.69 -3.10
N SER A 214 8.73 -7.31 -3.69
CA SER A 214 10.08 -6.75 -3.72
C SER A 214 10.84 -7.13 -4.97
N ILE A 215 11.70 -6.23 -5.42
CA ILE A 215 12.56 -6.38 -6.58
C ILE A 215 13.90 -5.67 -6.34
N PHE A 216 14.99 -6.22 -6.88
CA PHE A 216 16.25 -5.49 -7.05
C PHE A 216 16.94 -5.88 -8.36
N ARG A 217 17.84 -5.02 -8.83
CA ARG A 217 18.66 -5.23 -10.03
C ARG A 217 20.03 -5.77 -9.64
N LEU A 218 20.43 -6.89 -10.24
CA LEU A 218 21.78 -7.45 -10.14
C LEU A 218 22.76 -6.63 -10.98
N ALA A 219 24.06 -6.75 -10.68
CA ALA A 219 25.12 -6.03 -11.41
C ALA A 219 25.12 -6.33 -12.92
N ASN A 220 24.78 -7.56 -13.31
CA ASN A 220 24.67 -7.98 -14.72
C ASN A 220 23.38 -7.48 -15.42
N GLY A 221 22.54 -6.71 -14.72
CA GLY A 221 21.32 -6.13 -15.23
C GLY A 221 20.08 -7.02 -15.19
N GLN A 222 20.20 -8.27 -14.73
CA GLN A 222 19.06 -9.10 -14.38
C GLN A 222 18.34 -8.56 -13.14
N PHE A 223 17.11 -9.00 -12.91
CA PHE A 223 16.35 -8.68 -11.71
C PHE A 223 16.11 -9.91 -10.87
N MET A 224 16.11 -9.76 -9.56
CA MET A 224 15.50 -10.74 -8.65
C MET A 224 14.19 -10.17 -8.16
N VAL A 225 13.14 -11.00 -8.19
CA VAL A 225 11.82 -10.65 -7.69
C VAL A 225 11.40 -11.60 -6.57
N GLY A 226 10.71 -11.05 -5.58
CA GLY A 226 10.17 -11.78 -4.43
C GLY A 226 8.72 -11.37 -4.14
N GLY A 227 7.85 -12.31 -3.83
CA GLY A 227 6.46 -12.05 -3.49
C GLY A 227 5.65 -13.31 -3.19
N SER A 228 4.35 -13.25 -3.47
CA SER A 228 3.40 -14.35 -3.29
C SER A 228 2.89 -14.81 -4.66
N PHE A 229 3.74 -15.52 -5.39
CA PHE A 229 3.43 -16.08 -6.71
C PHE A 229 4.08 -17.45 -6.88
N THR A 230 3.48 -18.28 -7.72
CA THR A 230 3.98 -19.64 -8.02
C THR A 230 4.39 -19.80 -9.47
N ASN A 231 4.00 -18.85 -10.31
CA ASN A 231 4.24 -18.90 -11.75
C ASN A 231 4.70 -17.53 -12.26
N TYR A 232 5.51 -17.54 -13.31
CA TYR A 232 5.84 -16.34 -14.08
C TYR A 232 5.76 -16.65 -15.57
N ASN A 233 4.99 -15.86 -16.33
CA ASN A 233 4.70 -16.11 -17.74
C ASN A 233 4.18 -17.55 -18.02
N ASN A 234 3.28 -18.03 -17.16
CA ASN A 234 2.77 -19.42 -17.12
C ASN A 234 3.82 -20.51 -16.84
N ARG A 235 5.10 -20.17 -16.63
CA ARG A 235 6.08 -21.15 -16.17
C ARG A 235 5.78 -21.49 -14.73
N VAL A 236 5.47 -22.76 -14.47
CA VAL A 236 5.33 -23.34 -13.13
C VAL A 236 6.71 -23.69 -12.56
N GLY A 237 6.75 -24.10 -11.29
CA GLY A 237 8.01 -24.46 -10.62
C GLY A 237 8.75 -23.25 -10.05
N ILE A 238 8.02 -22.20 -9.66
CA ILE A 238 8.55 -21.04 -8.97
C ILE A 238 7.85 -20.97 -7.62
N ASN A 239 8.58 -20.63 -6.56
CA ASN A 239 8.03 -20.55 -5.20
C ASN A 239 8.37 -19.18 -4.61
N GLY A 240 7.63 -18.14 -4.99
CA GLY A 240 7.74 -16.79 -4.43
C GLY A 240 9.00 -16.00 -4.78
N VAL A 241 10.07 -16.62 -5.30
CA VAL A 241 11.32 -15.95 -5.69
C VAL A 241 11.78 -16.47 -7.05
N THR A 242 12.19 -15.57 -7.95
CA THR A 242 12.82 -15.96 -9.22
C THR A 242 13.69 -14.84 -9.79
N ARG A 243 14.45 -15.18 -10.85
CA ARG A 243 15.31 -14.26 -11.59
C ARG A 243 14.69 -13.92 -12.95
N LEU A 244 14.72 -12.65 -13.31
CA LEU A 244 14.28 -12.14 -14.61
C LEU A 244 15.47 -11.58 -15.38
N ASN A 245 15.45 -11.70 -16.70
CA ASN A 245 16.38 -11.02 -17.58
C ASN A 245 16.18 -9.51 -17.54
N ALA A 246 17.15 -8.75 -18.08
CA ALA A 246 17.07 -7.28 -18.13
C ALA A 246 15.85 -6.75 -18.91
N ASN A 247 15.31 -7.54 -19.83
CA ASN A 247 14.07 -7.24 -20.56
C ASN A 247 12.79 -7.71 -19.84
N GLY A 248 12.86 -8.18 -18.58
CA GLY A 248 11.70 -8.64 -17.81
C GLY A 248 11.19 -10.04 -18.15
N SER A 249 11.76 -10.73 -19.13
CA SER A 249 11.46 -12.15 -19.38
C SER A 249 12.01 -13.03 -18.27
N LEU A 250 11.40 -14.18 -18.01
CA LEU A 250 11.90 -15.15 -17.05
C LEU A 250 13.28 -15.67 -17.49
N ASP A 251 14.28 -15.61 -16.60
CA ASP A 251 15.54 -16.31 -16.83
C ASP A 251 15.27 -17.82 -16.77
N SER A 252 15.39 -18.47 -17.92
CA SER A 252 15.01 -19.87 -18.11
C SER A 252 16.15 -20.68 -18.71
N SER A 253 16.26 -21.93 -18.31
CA SER A 253 17.23 -22.90 -18.81
C SER A 253 16.54 -24.17 -19.27
N ARG A 254 17.18 -24.92 -20.18
CA ARG A 254 16.72 -26.23 -20.62
C ARG A 254 17.43 -27.29 -19.77
N VAL A 255 16.67 -28.09 -19.05
CA VAL A 255 17.18 -29.15 -18.15
C VAL A 255 16.69 -30.51 -18.63
N GLU A 256 17.47 -31.54 -18.33
CA GLU A 256 17.08 -32.92 -18.57
C GLU A 256 16.04 -33.38 -17.53
N VAL A 257 15.08 -34.19 -17.97
CA VAL A 257 14.03 -34.79 -17.14
C VAL A 257 13.76 -36.23 -17.60
N VAL A 258 13.17 -37.04 -16.73
CA VAL A 258 12.79 -38.42 -17.03
C VAL A 258 11.73 -38.45 -18.14
N GLY A 259 12.02 -39.19 -19.22
CA GLY A 259 11.11 -39.43 -20.34
C GLY A 259 10.04 -40.49 -20.04
N LYS A 260 9.10 -40.68 -20.99
CA LYS A 260 7.95 -41.57 -20.79
C LYS A 260 8.30 -43.05 -20.99
N THR A 261 9.40 -43.36 -21.69
CA THR A 261 9.77 -44.74 -22.07
C THR A 261 11.27 -44.98 -21.88
N SER A 262 11.78 -44.76 -20.66
CA SER A 262 13.20 -44.91 -20.28
C SER A 262 14.21 -44.06 -21.10
N ASP A 263 13.70 -43.06 -21.82
CA ASP A 263 14.45 -42.10 -22.63
C ASP A 263 14.75 -40.80 -21.87
N HIS A 264 15.77 -40.07 -22.32
CA HIS A 264 16.04 -38.71 -21.86
C HIS A 264 15.02 -37.74 -22.47
N SER A 265 14.35 -36.95 -21.64
CA SER A 265 13.53 -35.82 -22.10
C SER A 265 14.11 -34.51 -21.58
N TYR A 266 13.53 -33.39 -22.00
CA TYR A 266 14.00 -32.07 -21.59
C TYR A 266 12.83 -31.15 -21.29
N ASP A 267 12.96 -30.32 -20.27
CA ASP A 267 12.02 -29.26 -19.96
C ASP A 267 12.72 -27.90 -19.95
N THR A 268 11.96 -26.84 -20.15
CA THR A 268 12.43 -25.48 -19.90
C THR A 268 11.94 -25.07 -18.51
N VAL A 269 12.81 -24.56 -17.66
CA VAL A 269 12.49 -24.24 -16.27
C VAL A 269 13.10 -22.90 -15.89
N ALA A 270 12.68 -22.33 -14.76
CA ALA A 270 13.39 -21.16 -14.23
C ALA A 270 14.84 -21.55 -13.90
N THR A 271 15.81 -20.74 -14.33
CA THR A 271 17.23 -20.99 -14.05
C THR A 271 17.54 -20.86 -12.56
N PHE A 272 16.84 -19.96 -11.87
CA PHE A 272 16.91 -19.85 -10.41
C PHE A 272 16.08 -20.98 -9.78
N ASN A 273 16.76 -22.03 -9.31
CA ASN A 273 16.15 -23.24 -8.75
C ASN A 273 16.09 -23.16 -7.22
N GLY A 274 15.11 -22.42 -6.74
CA GLY A 274 14.86 -22.29 -5.31
C GLY A 274 13.78 -21.27 -5.01
N GLY A 275 13.13 -21.42 -3.88
CA GLY A 275 12.13 -20.46 -3.42
C GLY A 275 11.54 -20.86 -2.07
N VAL A 276 10.44 -20.21 -1.71
CA VAL A 276 9.78 -20.38 -0.41
C VAL A 276 8.28 -20.61 -0.56
N SER A 277 7.71 -21.37 0.38
CA SER A 277 6.26 -21.53 0.52
C SER A 277 5.72 -20.55 1.55
N GLY A 278 5.14 -19.45 1.06
CA GLY A 278 4.55 -18.39 1.88
C GLY A 278 4.74 -17.01 1.25
N PHE A 279 4.57 -15.97 2.04
CA PHE A 279 4.72 -14.58 1.59
C PHE A 279 6.16 -14.10 1.74
N VAL A 280 6.74 -13.58 0.66
CA VAL A 280 8.00 -12.82 0.72
C VAL A 280 7.67 -11.33 0.89
N ASN A 281 8.25 -10.70 1.90
CA ASN A 281 8.14 -9.27 2.15
C ASN A 281 9.26 -8.50 1.44
N LYS A 282 10.51 -8.96 1.59
CA LYS A 282 11.70 -8.32 1.03
C LYS A 282 12.67 -9.34 0.46
N VAL A 283 13.31 -8.96 -0.65
CA VAL A 283 14.51 -9.63 -1.16
C VAL A 283 15.68 -8.66 -1.19
N PHE A 284 16.86 -9.10 -0.80
CA PHE A 284 18.08 -8.30 -0.80
C PHE A 284 19.20 -9.02 -1.54
N ASN A 285 20.18 -8.25 -1.99
CA ASN A 285 21.46 -8.77 -2.46
C ASN A 285 22.60 -8.20 -1.65
N TYR A 286 23.49 -9.09 -1.20
CA TYR A 286 24.74 -8.72 -0.54
C TYR A 286 25.79 -9.78 -0.83
N ASN A 287 26.98 -9.39 -1.29
CA ASN A 287 28.09 -10.27 -1.65
C ASN A 287 27.67 -11.51 -2.47
N ASN A 288 26.97 -11.28 -3.59
CA ASN A 288 26.47 -12.33 -4.47
C ASN A 288 25.56 -13.38 -3.81
N SER A 289 24.99 -13.07 -2.64
CA SER A 289 23.95 -13.88 -2.00
C SER A 289 22.61 -13.18 -2.06
N ILE A 290 21.53 -13.96 -2.06
CA ILE A 290 20.15 -13.48 -2.02
C ILE A 290 19.60 -13.74 -0.62
N TYR A 291 19.08 -12.70 0.02
CA TYR A 291 18.43 -12.82 1.32
C TYR A 291 16.93 -12.60 1.14
N VAL A 292 16.14 -13.44 1.76
CA VAL A 292 14.67 -13.44 1.64
C VAL A 292 14.08 -13.36 3.04
N VAL A 293 13.23 -12.36 3.24
CA VAL A 293 12.52 -12.12 4.50
C VAL A 293 11.03 -12.13 4.25
N GLY A 294 10.26 -12.81 5.09
CA GLY A 294 8.80 -12.81 5.02
C GLY A 294 8.12 -13.80 5.95
N SER A 295 6.89 -14.16 5.61
CA SER A 295 6.04 -15.12 6.33
C SER A 295 5.95 -16.41 5.53
N PHE A 296 7.02 -17.19 5.55
CA PHE A 296 7.12 -18.48 4.88
C PHE A 296 7.70 -19.55 5.80
N ASN A 297 7.29 -20.79 5.57
CA ASN A 297 7.58 -21.91 6.48
C ASN A 297 8.46 -23.00 5.87
N ASN A 298 8.73 -22.91 4.57
CA ASN A 298 9.56 -23.89 3.87
C ASN A 298 10.37 -23.22 2.77
N TYR A 299 11.60 -23.68 2.59
CA TYR A 299 12.33 -23.60 1.33
C TYR A 299 11.93 -24.76 0.42
N ALA A 300 11.90 -24.52 -0.88
CA ALA A 300 11.56 -25.50 -1.89
C ALA A 300 12.61 -25.51 -3.02
N GLU A 301 13.05 -26.70 -3.40
CA GLU A 301 14.02 -26.93 -4.48
C GLU A 301 13.51 -28.04 -5.42
N PHE A 302 13.70 -27.87 -6.73
CA PHE A 302 13.27 -28.84 -7.73
C PHE A 302 14.43 -29.78 -8.14
N PHE A 303 14.16 -31.08 -8.14
CA PHE A 303 15.07 -32.13 -8.59
C PHE A 303 14.67 -32.59 -9.99
N TYR A 304 15.14 -31.87 -11.01
CA TYR A 304 14.71 -32.06 -12.39
C TYR A 304 15.13 -33.42 -12.98
N GLU A 305 16.29 -33.93 -12.57
CA GLU A 305 16.80 -35.24 -12.96
C GLU A 305 15.91 -36.40 -12.48
N ARG A 306 15.04 -36.15 -11.51
CA ARG A 306 14.03 -37.10 -10.99
C ARG A 306 12.60 -36.73 -11.40
N SER A 307 12.44 -35.60 -12.08
CA SER A 307 11.15 -35.07 -12.51
C SER A 307 10.80 -35.58 -13.91
N THR A 308 9.52 -35.52 -14.27
CA THR A 308 9.07 -35.54 -15.68
C THR A 308 8.69 -34.12 -16.10
N ARG A 309 8.30 -33.92 -17.37
CA ARG A 309 7.71 -32.63 -17.80
C ARG A 309 6.45 -32.28 -17.00
N ASP A 310 5.60 -33.26 -16.75
CA ASP A 310 4.27 -33.06 -16.18
C ASP A 310 4.29 -33.10 -14.64
N ASN A 311 5.24 -33.83 -14.03
CA ASN A 311 5.34 -34.00 -12.57
C ASN A 311 6.74 -33.61 -12.08
N LYS A 312 6.81 -32.61 -11.20
CA LYS A 312 8.07 -32.15 -10.59
C LYS A 312 8.30 -32.78 -9.23
N VAL A 313 9.51 -33.30 -9.01
CA VAL A 313 9.98 -33.73 -7.70
C VAL A 313 10.54 -32.50 -6.98
N VAL A 314 9.98 -32.20 -5.81
CA VAL A 314 10.33 -31.03 -5.00
C VAL A 314 10.78 -31.49 -3.63
N GLY A 315 11.95 -31.03 -3.19
CA GLY A 315 12.38 -31.16 -1.81
C GLY A 315 11.96 -29.94 -1.00
N TYR A 316 11.45 -30.16 0.20
CA TYR A 316 11.09 -29.11 1.13
C TYR A 316 11.99 -29.17 2.36
N THR A 317 12.56 -28.02 2.70
CA THR A 317 13.29 -27.83 3.97
C THR A 317 12.51 -26.85 4.82
N LYS A 318 12.17 -27.24 6.05
CA LYS A 318 11.42 -26.37 6.98
C LYS A 318 12.27 -25.15 7.35
N LEU A 319 11.68 -23.95 7.27
CA LEU A 319 12.30 -22.67 7.60
C LEU A 319 11.33 -21.73 8.33
N ASN A 320 11.85 -20.63 8.88
CA ASN A 320 11.04 -19.65 9.61
C ASN A 320 11.36 -18.23 9.15
N GLY A 321 10.78 -17.82 8.01
CA GLY A 321 10.68 -16.43 7.56
C GLY A 321 11.97 -15.69 7.18
N LEU A 322 13.14 -16.30 7.36
CA LEU A 322 14.43 -15.75 6.96
C LEU A 322 15.28 -16.84 6.29
N LEU A 323 15.79 -16.53 5.10
CA LEU A 323 16.54 -17.44 4.25
C LEU A 323 17.66 -16.68 3.54
N LYS A 324 18.82 -17.33 3.38
CA LYS A 324 19.88 -16.92 2.46
C LYS A 324 20.03 -17.99 1.36
N MET A 325 20.19 -17.55 0.12
CA MET A 325 20.39 -18.39 -1.06
C MET A 325 21.57 -17.91 -1.89
N ASN A 326 22.15 -18.84 -2.64
CA ASN A 326 23.07 -18.56 -3.73
C ASN A 326 22.33 -18.03 -4.96
N LEU A 327 23.06 -17.51 -5.95
CA LEU A 327 22.48 -16.99 -7.20
C LEU A 327 21.82 -18.07 -8.08
N ASP A 328 22.04 -19.34 -7.80
CA ASP A 328 21.37 -20.47 -8.45
C ASP A 328 20.07 -20.91 -7.74
N GLY A 329 19.74 -20.31 -6.60
CA GLY A 329 18.57 -20.64 -5.79
C GLY A 329 18.81 -21.67 -4.69
N LYS A 330 20.02 -22.22 -4.56
CA LYS A 330 20.35 -23.14 -3.47
C LYS A 330 20.36 -22.43 -2.13
N MET A 331 19.66 -23.00 -1.15
CA MET A 331 19.69 -22.53 0.23
C MET A 331 21.10 -22.64 0.82
N ASP A 332 21.51 -21.61 1.58
CA ASP A 332 22.66 -21.67 2.47
C ASP A 332 22.21 -22.25 3.82
N SER A 333 22.51 -23.53 4.06
CA SER A 333 22.12 -24.24 5.30
C SER A 333 22.89 -23.80 6.54
N SER A 334 23.91 -22.94 6.41
CA SER A 334 24.62 -22.35 7.55
C SER A 334 23.93 -21.11 8.12
N TYR A 335 22.95 -20.55 7.41
CA TYR A 335 22.30 -19.28 7.75
C TYR A 335 20.88 -19.50 8.28
N ASN A 336 20.62 -19.10 9.53
CA ASN A 336 19.32 -19.26 10.20
C ASN A 336 18.78 -20.71 10.20
N PHE A 337 19.68 -21.70 10.25
CA PHE A 337 19.34 -23.11 10.31
C PHE A 337 20.32 -23.87 11.21
N ASN A 338 19.81 -24.80 12.02
CA ASN A 338 20.63 -25.67 12.85
C ASN A 338 20.88 -26.98 12.10
N VAL A 339 22.06 -27.09 11.46
CA VAL A 339 22.44 -28.25 10.65
C VAL A 339 22.48 -29.54 11.46
N THR A 340 22.96 -29.50 12.71
CA THR A 340 23.06 -30.67 13.59
C THR A 340 21.68 -31.21 13.97
N ALA A 341 20.74 -30.32 14.30
CA ALA A 341 19.37 -30.70 14.62
C ALA A 341 18.50 -30.94 13.37
N ASN A 342 19.00 -30.58 12.18
CA ASN A 342 18.25 -30.55 10.92
C ASN A 342 16.91 -29.79 11.04
N LEU A 343 16.94 -28.66 11.75
CA LEU A 343 15.76 -27.84 12.04
C LEU A 343 16.10 -26.35 11.96
N PRO A 344 15.15 -25.48 11.55
CA PRO A 344 15.35 -24.05 11.66
C PRO A 344 15.37 -23.59 13.12
N TYR A 345 16.04 -22.47 13.40
CA TYR A 345 15.90 -21.82 14.70
C TYR A 345 14.45 -21.39 14.94
N VAL A 346 14.07 -21.27 16.21
CA VAL A 346 12.71 -20.95 16.64
C VAL A 346 12.23 -19.66 15.96
N ALA A 347 11.04 -19.71 15.35
CA ALA A 347 10.44 -18.56 14.70
C ALA A 347 10.20 -17.41 15.70
N GLY A 348 10.08 -16.20 15.19
CA GLY A 348 9.48 -15.13 15.97
C GLY A 348 8.03 -15.45 16.32
N ASN A 349 7.56 -15.03 17.50
CA ASN A 349 6.20 -15.27 17.96
C ASN A 349 5.17 -14.25 17.42
N GLY A 350 5.52 -13.53 16.35
CA GLY A 350 4.68 -12.58 15.65
C GLY A 350 5.25 -12.27 14.26
N PRO A 351 4.47 -11.70 13.34
CA PRO A 351 4.91 -11.41 11.99
C PRO A 351 6.05 -10.38 11.95
N ILE A 352 6.94 -10.57 10.97
CA ILE A 352 7.89 -9.56 10.51
C ILE A 352 7.13 -8.63 9.56
N SER A 353 7.06 -7.34 9.90
CA SER A 353 6.36 -6.32 9.10
C SER A 353 7.26 -5.75 8.00
N ASP A 354 8.54 -5.52 8.30
CA ASP A 354 9.52 -4.96 7.38
C ASP A 354 10.94 -5.41 7.74
N ALA A 355 11.88 -5.19 6.83
CA ALA A 355 13.28 -5.49 7.03
C ALA A 355 14.19 -4.51 6.28
N LEU A 356 15.39 -4.32 6.83
CA LEU A 356 16.41 -3.47 6.24
C LEU A 356 17.76 -4.17 6.26
N MET A 357 18.39 -4.30 5.09
CA MET A 357 19.78 -4.76 4.97
C MET A 357 20.74 -3.59 5.26
N GLN A 358 21.70 -3.80 6.14
CA GLN A 358 22.78 -2.86 6.43
C GLN A 358 23.95 -3.06 5.44
N SER A 359 24.84 -2.06 5.35
CA SER A 359 26.01 -2.08 4.45
C SER A 359 27.05 -3.16 4.79
N ASP A 360 26.98 -3.73 5.99
CA ASP A 360 27.84 -4.82 6.47
C ASP A 360 27.21 -6.22 6.31
N GLY A 361 26.06 -6.31 5.63
CA GLY A 361 25.36 -7.57 5.37
C GLY A 361 24.51 -8.09 6.53
N LYS A 362 24.41 -7.34 7.64
CA LYS A 362 23.45 -7.63 8.71
C LYS A 362 22.06 -7.15 8.32
N ILE A 363 21.02 -7.79 8.88
CA ILE A 363 19.62 -7.45 8.58
C ILE A 363 18.92 -7.01 9.85
N ILE A 364 18.27 -5.86 9.84
CA ILE A 364 17.33 -5.45 10.88
C ILE A 364 15.95 -5.95 10.50
N LEU A 365 15.32 -6.69 11.41
CA LEU A 365 13.93 -7.16 11.30
C LEU A 365 13.07 -6.35 12.26
N VAL A 366 11.90 -5.91 11.80
CA VAL A 366 10.90 -5.23 12.64
C VAL A 366 9.53 -5.85 12.48
N GLY A 367 8.69 -5.79 13.51
CA GLY A 367 7.34 -6.36 13.44
C GLY A 367 6.58 -6.34 14.76
N SER A 368 5.79 -7.39 14.98
CA SER A 368 4.98 -7.58 16.20
C SER A 368 5.41 -8.78 17.06
N PHE A 369 6.63 -9.29 16.86
CA PHE A 369 7.23 -10.33 17.70
C PHE A 369 7.81 -9.76 19.00
N THR A 370 7.74 -10.51 20.11
CA THR A 370 8.45 -10.25 21.38
C THR A 370 9.64 -11.18 21.59
N THR A 371 9.72 -12.27 20.81
CA THR A 371 10.84 -13.20 20.81
C THR A 371 11.27 -13.51 19.38
N TYR A 372 12.55 -13.80 19.13
CA TYR A 372 13.08 -14.28 17.85
C TYR A 372 14.25 -15.25 18.11
N GLN A 373 14.30 -16.40 17.45
CA GLN A 373 15.29 -17.47 17.72
C GLN A 373 15.36 -17.90 19.19
N GLY A 374 14.24 -17.79 19.92
CA GLY A 374 14.16 -18.12 21.35
C GLY A 374 14.71 -17.03 22.29
N LEU A 375 15.20 -15.91 21.75
CA LEU A 375 15.70 -14.77 22.52
C LEU A 375 14.65 -13.67 22.60
N ASN A 376 14.68 -12.89 23.68
CA ASN A 376 13.85 -11.70 23.79
C ASN A 376 14.23 -10.68 22.71
N SER A 377 13.23 -10.18 21.99
CA SER A 377 13.39 -9.21 20.91
C SER A 377 12.07 -8.44 20.78
N ASN A 378 11.99 -7.30 21.47
CA ASN A 378 10.76 -6.51 21.53
C ASN A 378 10.59 -5.69 20.24
N ARG A 379 9.96 -6.31 19.24
CA ARG A 379 9.51 -5.70 17.97
C ARG A 379 10.61 -5.34 16.98
N ILE A 380 11.88 -5.41 17.40
CA ILE A 380 13.06 -5.17 16.59
C ILE A 380 14.19 -6.13 16.99
N THR A 381 14.91 -6.65 15.99
CA THR A 381 16.13 -7.44 16.20
C THR A 381 17.08 -7.28 15.03
N ARG A 382 18.39 -7.38 15.26
CA ARG A 382 19.40 -7.42 14.20
C ARG A 382 19.89 -8.85 14.05
N ILE A 383 19.96 -9.32 12.82
CA ILE A 383 20.50 -10.62 12.45
C ILE A 383 21.90 -10.43 11.87
N GLY A 384 22.85 -11.16 12.43
CA GLY A 384 24.23 -11.20 11.97
C GLY A 384 24.38 -11.85 10.59
N THR A 385 25.59 -11.75 10.03
CA THR A 385 25.94 -12.39 8.75
C THR A 385 25.96 -13.92 8.82
N ASN A 386 25.97 -14.49 10.03
CA ASN A 386 25.80 -15.91 10.31
C ASN A 386 24.33 -16.34 10.43
N GLY A 387 23.38 -15.42 10.31
CA GLY A 387 21.95 -15.72 10.40
C GLY A 387 21.44 -15.92 11.83
N LEU A 388 22.25 -15.59 12.85
CA LEU A 388 21.84 -15.58 14.26
C LEU A 388 21.55 -14.15 14.72
N VAL A 389 20.72 -14.01 15.75
CA VAL A 389 20.53 -12.71 16.44
C VAL A 389 21.89 -12.16 16.88
N ASP A 390 22.16 -10.91 16.51
CA ASP A 390 23.37 -10.19 16.87
C ASP A 390 23.19 -9.53 18.25
N ALA A 391 23.75 -10.17 19.27
CA ALA A 391 23.69 -9.71 20.66
C ALA A 391 24.39 -8.36 20.92
N THR A 392 25.19 -7.86 19.97
CA THR A 392 25.86 -6.55 20.10
C THR A 392 24.94 -5.39 19.72
N TYR A 393 23.76 -5.66 19.13
CA TYR A 393 22.78 -4.63 18.81
C TYR A 393 22.01 -4.23 20.08
N PRO A 394 22.08 -2.96 20.53
CA PRO A 394 21.44 -2.48 21.74
C PRO A 394 19.93 -2.25 21.51
N SER A 395 19.18 -3.32 21.27
CA SER A 395 17.73 -3.24 21.12
C SER A 395 17.02 -2.83 22.41
N GLY A 396 17.67 -2.99 23.58
CA GLY A 396 17.17 -2.55 24.89
C GLY A 396 15.81 -3.16 25.24
N THR A 397 14.89 -2.37 25.80
CA THR A 397 13.50 -2.78 25.97
C THR A 397 12.70 -2.74 24.66
N GLY A 398 13.28 -2.23 23.57
CA GLY A 398 12.65 -2.08 22.27
C GLY A 398 11.46 -1.12 22.28
N ALA A 399 10.57 -1.31 21.32
CA ALA A 399 9.28 -0.62 21.25
C ALA A 399 8.24 -1.29 22.15
N ASP A 400 7.35 -0.51 22.74
CA ASP A 400 6.25 -1.01 23.58
C ASP A 400 5.05 -1.56 22.78
N ASP A 401 5.01 -1.35 21.46
CA ASP A 401 4.03 -1.93 20.55
C ASP A 401 4.60 -2.13 19.13
N ALA A 402 3.79 -2.63 18.19
CA ALA A 402 4.20 -3.03 16.86
C ALA A 402 4.92 -1.94 16.07
N ILE A 403 6.04 -2.35 15.46
CA ILE A 403 6.75 -1.57 14.45
C ILE A 403 6.25 -2.04 13.08
N ASN A 404 5.83 -1.08 12.26
CA ASN A 404 5.26 -1.34 10.93
C ASN A 404 6.30 -1.18 9.82
N ALA A 405 7.25 -0.26 9.97
CA ALA A 405 8.21 0.07 8.92
C ALA A 405 9.56 0.51 9.49
N ILE A 406 10.61 0.25 8.70
CA ILE A 406 11.95 0.79 8.91
C ILE A 406 12.49 1.32 7.58
N THR A 407 13.00 2.55 7.58
CA THR A 407 13.59 3.17 6.38
C THR A 407 14.99 3.69 6.68
N TYR A 408 15.90 3.55 5.71
CA TYR A 408 17.23 4.16 5.78
C TYR A 408 17.22 5.54 5.14
N SER A 409 17.81 6.52 5.82
CA SER A 409 18.08 7.85 5.28
C SER A 409 19.53 7.95 4.84
N ALA A 410 19.75 8.06 3.52
CA ALA A 410 21.07 8.37 2.99
C ALA A 410 21.54 9.78 3.36
N THR A 411 20.61 10.70 3.68
CA THR A 411 20.91 12.08 4.07
C THR A 411 21.59 12.16 5.43
N SER A 412 21.10 11.40 6.41
CA SER A 412 21.61 11.43 7.78
C SER A 412 22.46 10.21 8.15
N GLY A 413 22.43 9.15 7.33
CA GLY A 413 23.03 7.87 7.67
C GLY A 413 22.31 7.14 8.80
N LYS A 414 21.00 7.40 9.00
CA LYS A 414 20.21 6.91 10.14
C LYS A 414 18.98 6.14 9.70
N TYR A 415 18.31 5.49 10.65
CA TYR A 415 17.05 4.79 10.42
C TYR A 415 15.88 5.57 10.97
N LEU A 416 14.77 5.62 10.23
CA LEU A 416 13.47 6.00 10.76
C LEU A 416 12.66 4.72 10.99
N VAL A 417 12.16 4.57 12.21
CA VAL A 417 11.36 3.42 12.63
C VAL A 417 9.96 3.91 12.99
N ALA A 418 8.94 3.40 12.32
CA ALA A 418 7.57 3.86 12.40
C ALA A 418 6.59 2.75 12.79
N GLY A 419 5.58 3.06 13.59
CA GLY A 419 4.61 2.09 14.06
C GLY A 419 3.55 2.66 14.99
N VAL A 420 2.90 1.77 15.74
CA VAL A 420 1.82 2.10 16.70
C VAL A 420 2.33 2.29 18.13
N PHE A 421 3.63 2.10 18.36
CA PHE A 421 4.29 2.24 19.66
C PHE A 421 4.28 3.69 20.17
N ASN A 422 4.40 3.86 21.47
CA ASN A 422 4.48 5.16 22.16
C ASN A 422 5.82 5.39 22.87
N ASN A 423 6.62 4.33 23.02
CA ASN A 423 7.93 4.40 23.62
C ASN A 423 8.92 3.48 22.89
N TYR A 424 10.19 3.87 22.87
CA TYR A 424 11.30 3.06 22.40
C TYR A 424 12.48 3.21 23.37
N ASN A 425 12.90 2.13 24.03
CA ASN A 425 13.99 2.16 25.03
C ASN A 425 13.80 3.26 26.11
N GLY A 426 12.58 3.42 26.60
CA GLY A 426 12.21 4.44 27.60
C GLY A 426 12.17 5.87 27.07
N PHE A 427 12.50 6.11 25.79
CA PHE A 427 12.26 7.39 25.14
C PHE A 427 10.81 7.45 24.68
N ALA A 428 10.07 8.47 25.12
CA ALA A 428 8.70 8.70 24.66
C ALA A 428 8.70 9.16 23.21
N THR A 429 8.19 8.31 22.31
CA THR A 429 8.17 8.53 20.87
C THR A 429 6.81 8.09 20.35
N LYS A 430 6.03 9.04 19.83
CA LYS A 430 4.63 8.83 19.40
C LYS A 430 4.57 8.13 18.03
N GLY A 431 5.11 6.93 17.94
CA GLY A 431 5.07 6.07 16.75
C GLY A 431 6.14 6.35 15.70
N LEU A 432 7.14 7.21 16.00
CA LEU A 432 8.27 7.46 15.10
C LEU A 432 9.54 7.82 15.87
N VAL A 433 10.56 6.97 15.74
CA VAL A 433 11.88 7.17 16.35
C VAL A 433 12.96 7.17 15.27
N MET A 434 14.00 7.98 15.49
CA MET A 434 15.22 7.95 14.70
C MET A 434 16.29 7.14 15.44
N LEU A 435 16.93 6.21 14.75
CA LEU A 435 18.01 5.38 15.30
C LEU A 435 19.31 5.60 14.53
N ASN A 436 20.44 5.58 15.23
CA ASN A 436 21.75 5.46 14.61
C ASN A 436 21.93 4.05 14.02
N THR A 437 22.94 3.87 13.16
CA THR A 437 23.22 2.57 12.51
C THR A 437 23.57 1.45 13.50
N ASP A 438 24.08 1.82 14.66
CA ASP A 438 24.39 0.92 15.76
C ASP A 438 23.15 0.48 16.55
N GLY A 439 21.98 1.11 16.35
CA GLY A 439 20.73 0.82 17.05
C GLY A 439 20.40 1.74 18.22
N THR A 440 21.30 2.66 18.59
CA THR A 440 21.03 3.64 19.64
C THR A 440 20.03 4.70 19.17
N VAL A 441 19.22 5.22 20.10
CA VAL A 441 18.23 6.27 19.80
C VAL A 441 18.92 7.61 19.54
N ASP A 442 18.60 8.22 18.40
CA ASP A 442 18.88 9.62 18.15
C ASP A 442 17.73 10.49 18.68
N ARG A 443 18.03 11.29 19.71
CA ARG A 443 17.06 12.14 20.40
C ARG A 443 16.86 13.51 19.75
N SER A 444 17.45 13.77 18.58
CA SER A 444 17.24 15.02 17.85
C SER A 444 15.85 15.14 17.22
N LEU A 445 15.21 14.02 16.90
CA LEU A 445 13.82 13.97 16.45
C LEU A 445 12.87 13.84 17.64
N VAL A 446 12.17 14.92 17.99
CA VAL A 446 11.19 14.94 19.08
C VAL A 446 9.81 15.24 18.52
N LEU A 447 8.94 14.23 18.53
CA LEU A 447 7.55 14.40 18.12
C LEU A 447 6.73 15.14 19.17
N LYS A 448 5.75 15.91 18.67
CA LYS A 448 4.66 16.47 19.46
C LYS A 448 3.46 15.51 19.50
N THR A 449 2.37 15.93 20.13
CA THR A 449 1.17 15.12 20.31
C THR A 449 0.56 14.70 18.96
N ILE A 450 0.21 13.42 18.84
CA ILE A 450 -0.55 12.86 17.72
C ILE A 450 -1.92 12.42 18.24
N GLU A 451 -2.97 12.75 17.51
CA GLU A 451 -4.35 12.39 17.87
C GLU A 451 -5.10 11.74 16.71
N GLY A 452 -6.01 10.83 17.03
CA GLY A 452 -6.98 10.27 16.09
C GLY A 452 -6.42 9.22 15.12
N GLY A 453 -5.26 8.64 15.41
CA GLY A 453 -4.65 7.56 14.62
C GLY A 453 -3.17 7.39 14.95
N SER A 454 -2.44 6.69 14.08
CA SER A 454 -1.01 6.37 14.26
C SER A 454 -0.19 6.69 13.02
N ILE A 455 1.13 6.72 13.18
CA ILE A 455 2.08 6.76 12.06
C ILE A 455 2.22 5.34 11.48
N SER A 456 2.27 5.22 10.16
CA SER A 456 2.52 3.95 9.47
C SER A 456 3.87 3.91 8.76
N LYS A 457 4.36 5.05 8.27
CA LYS A 457 5.63 5.14 7.55
C LYS A 457 6.22 6.55 7.63
N ALA A 458 7.54 6.64 7.60
CA ALA A 458 8.26 7.89 7.45
C ALA A 458 9.45 7.76 6.50
N PHE A 459 9.79 8.83 5.81
CA PHE A 459 10.90 8.90 4.86
C PHE A 459 11.60 10.25 4.97
N GLN A 460 12.92 10.26 5.17
CA GLN A 460 13.70 11.50 5.17
C GLN A 460 14.22 11.80 3.78
N LEU A 461 13.87 12.98 3.27
CA LEU A 461 14.28 13.49 1.97
C LEU A 461 15.74 13.94 1.97
N LYS A 462 16.31 14.20 0.78
CA LYS A 462 17.63 14.83 0.61
C LYS A 462 17.74 16.19 1.29
N SER A 463 16.63 16.92 1.38
CA SER A 463 16.55 18.21 2.10
C SER A 463 16.62 18.09 3.63
N GLY A 464 16.61 16.86 4.18
CA GLY A 464 16.52 16.60 5.61
C GLY A 464 15.09 16.62 6.16
N LYS A 465 14.11 17.14 5.41
CA LYS A 465 12.69 17.08 5.79
C LYS A 465 12.20 15.64 5.82
N ILE A 466 11.20 15.38 6.66
CA ILE A 466 10.66 14.04 6.87
C ILE A 466 9.22 14.03 6.39
N LEU A 467 8.92 13.19 5.39
CA LEU A 467 7.56 12.85 5.02
C LEU A 467 7.03 11.82 6.01
N VAL A 468 5.87 12.07 6.61
CA VAL A 468 5.23 11.18 7.58
C VAL A 468 3.82 10.84 7.12
N PHE A 469 3.50 9.55 7.11
CA PHE A 469 2.24 9.00 6.64
C PHE A 469 1.58 8.17 7.73
N GLY A 470 0.25 8.16 7.76
CA GLY A 470 -0.50 7.41 8.77
C GLY A 470 -2.00 7.59 8.69
N SER A 471 -2.68 7.23 9.77
CA SER A 471 -4.12 7.42 9.97
C SER A 471 -4.45 8.59 10.92
N PHE A 472 -3.43 9.26 11.46
CA PHE A 472 -3.58 10.36 12.43
C PHE A 472 -4.43 11.51 11.88
N LYS A 473 -5.18 12.17 12.77
CA LYS A 473 -6.01 13.33 12.43
C LYS A 473 -5.30 14.65 12.72
N LYS A 474 -4.60 14.73 13.86
CA LYS A 474 -3.93 15.96 14.31
C LYS A 474 -2.49 15.71 14.73
N TYR A 475 -1.69 16.76 14.59
CA TYR A 475 -0.35 16.89 15.12
C TYR A 475 -0.23 18.23 15.85
N ASP A 476 0.11 18.19 17.14
CA ASP A 476 0.22 19.38 18.00
C ASP A 476 -1.06 20.24 18.00
N GLY A 477 -2.23 19.59 18.08
CA GLY A 477 -3.54 20.24 17.99
C GLY A 477 -3.95 20.70 16.59
N VAL A 478 -3.05 20.67 15.59
CA VAL A 478 -3.32 21.12 14.23
C VAL A 478 -3.69 19.95 13.32
N ILE A 479 -4.66 20.14 12.42
CA ILE A 479 -5.19 19.09 11.54
C ILE A 479 -4.19 18.71 10.45
N ARG A 480 -3.85 17.42 10.36
CA ARG A 480 -2.87 16.86 9.40
C ARG A 480 -3.30 15.55 8.72
N GLN A 481 -4.51 15.04 9.02
CA GLN A 481 -5.26 14.02 8.25
C GLN A 481 -4.40 13.02 7.42
N GLY A 482 -3.51 12.30 8.10
CA GLY A 482 -2.74 11.18 7.56
C GLY A 482 -1.46 11.53 6.81
N PHE A 483 -1.15 12.81 6.57
CA PHE A 483 0.10 13.23 5.93
C PHE A 483 0.63 14.53 6.52
N MET A 484 1.93 14.56 6.82
CA MET A 484 2.62 15.78 7.22
C MET A 484 4.09 15.76 6.78
N VAL A 485 4.65 16.96 6.66
CA VAL A 485 6.08 17.17 6.43
C VAL A 485 6.69 17.84 7.65
N LEU A 486 7.68 17.19 8.24
CA LEU A 486 8.41 17.68 9.42
C LEU A 486 9.81 18.17 9.06
N ASN A 487 10.32 19.10 9.86
CA ASN A 487 11.74 19.37 9.97
C ASN A 487 12.44 18.20 10.71
N PRO A 488 13.78 18.06 10.60
CA PRO A 488 14.52 17.01 11.30
C PRO A 488 14.27 16.93 12.81
N ASN A 489 13.93 18.07 13.45
CA ASN A 489 13.66 18.14 14.88
C ASN A 489 12.22 17.72 15.28
N GLY A 490 11.36 17.41 14.32
CA GLY A 490 9.96 17.04 14.56
C GLY A 490 8.96 18.20 14.51
N SER A 491 9.39 19.45 14.35
CA SER A 491 8.45 20.56 14.10
C SER A 491 7.84 20.49 12.70
N LEU A 492 6.61 20.96 12.51
CA LEU A 492 5.99 21.07 11.18
C LEU A 492 6.83 21.98 10.28
N ALA A 493 7.14 21.52 9.07
CA ALA A 493 7.85 22.34 8.08
C ALA A 493 6.91 23.42 7.52
N THR A 494 7.29 24.70 7.71
CA THR A 494 6.52 25.87 7.26
C THR A 494 6.26 25.82 5.75
N GLY A 495 4.99 25.95 5.38
CA GLY A 495 4.55 25.94 3.97
C GLY A 495 4.40 24.55 3.34
N TYR A 496 4.77 23.45 4.01
CA TYR A 496 4.68 22.08 3.43
C TYR A 496 3.45 21.29 3.90
N ASN A 497 2.64 21.87 4.77
CA ASN A 497 1.52 21.17 5.42
C ASN A 497 0.17 21.79 5.02
N ASN A 498 0.09 22.31 3.81
CA ASN A 498 -1.08 22.93 3.21
C ASN A 498 -2.06 21.92 2.59
N THR A 499 -1.65 20.66 2.44
CA THR A 499 -2.45 19.62 1.78
C THR A 499 -3.67 19.20 2.60
N GLY A 500 -4.70 18.73 1.91
CA GLY A 500 -5.87 18.08 2.47
C GLY A 500 -5.63 16.63 2.82
N LYS A 501 -6.72 15.86 2.91
CA LYS A 501 -6.72 14.51 3.45
C LYS A 501 -5.86 13.56 2.62
N PHE A 502 -5.04 12.77 3.32
CA PHE A 502 -4.41 11.58 2.82
C PHE A 502 -5.18 10.33 3.27
N GLN A 503 -5.33 9.34 2.38
CA GLN A 503 -5.91 8.06 2.72
C GLN A 503 -5.19 6.94 1.98
N GLY A 504 -4.62 6.00 2.74
CA GLY A 504 -3.99 4.82 2.21
C GLY A 504 -2.86 4.28 3.06
N ILE A 505 -2.19 3.25 2.51
CA ILE A 505 -0.98 2.66 3.08
C ILE A 505 0.16 2.93 2.10
N VAL A 506 1.24 3.56 2.59
CA VAL A 506 2.46 3.77 1.80
C VAL A 506 3.36 2.56 1.91
N ASN A 507 3.71 1.96 0.78
CA ASN A 507 4.67 0.86 0.70
C ASN A 507 6.08 1.34 0.34
N ASP A 508 6.21 2.39 -0.48
CA ASP A 508 7.51 2.89 -0.93
C ASP A 508 7.47 4.39 -1.27
N VAL A 509 8.63 5.03 -1.21
CA VAL A 509 8.80 6.44 -1.61
C VAL A 509 10.08 6.57 -2.42
N TYR A 510 9.96 7.07 -3.64
CA TYR A 510 11.08 7.36 -4.52
C TYR A 510 11.24 8.87 -4.72
N GLU A 511 12.35 9.43 -4.27
CA GLU A 511 12.68 10.84 -4.45
C GLU A 511 13.41 11.07 -5.79
N SER A 512 12.94 12.05 -6.58
CA SER A 512 13.55 12.48 -7.84
C SER A 512 13.49 14.00 -8.00
N THR A 513 13.65 14.50 -9.22
CA THR A 513 13.47 15.91 -9.57
C THR A 513 12.54 16.04 -10.76
N ASP A 514 11.71 17.07 -10.78
CA ASP A 514 10.91 17.41 -11.96
C ASP A 514 11.78 18.04 -13.08
N ILE A 515 11.14 18.38 -14.21
CA ILE A 515 11.80 19.01 -15.36
C ILE A 515 12.32 20.43 -15.07
N PHE A 516 11.88 21.04 -13.97
CA PHE A 516 12.31 22.36 -13.50
C PHE A 516 13.40 22.24 -12.42
N GLY A 517 13.81 21.02 -12.06
CA GLY A 517 14.82 20.76 -11.03
C GLY A 517 14.27 20.78 -9.60
N ASN A 518 12.95 20.93 -9.39
CA ASN A 518 12.39 20.86 -8.05
C ASN A 518 12.39 19.42 -7.53
N PRO A 519 12.65 19.18 -6.24
CA PRO A 519 12.50 17.85 -5.65
C PRO A 519 11.08 17.33 -5.81
N THR A 520 10.97 16.05 -6.13
CA THR A 520 9.69 15.33 -6.20
C THR A 520 9.76 14.05 -5.38
N ALA A 521 8.63 13.61 -4.88
CA ALA A 521 8.49 12.30 -4.24
C ALA A 521 7.36 11.51 -4.88
N LEU A 522 7.69 10.38 -5.51
CA LEU A 522 6.73 9.38 -5.93
C LEU A 522 6.39 8.48 -4.74
N ILE A 523 5.19 8.66 -4.21
CA ILE A 523 4.67 7.92 -3.05
C ILE A 523 3.84 6.76 -3.61
N ALA A 524 4.27 5.53 -3.35
CA ALA A 524 3.67 4.32 -3.87
C ALA A 524 3.07 3.46 -2.75
N GLY A 525 1.92 2.83 -3.01
CA GLY A 525 1.19 2.13 -1.97
C GLY A 525 -0.15 1.55 -2.40
N THR A 526 -1.03 1.38 -1.41
CA THR A 526 -2.48 1.28 -1.59
C THR A 526 -3.08 2.63 -1.18
N ILE A 527 -2.96 3.61 -2.07
CA ILE A 527 -3.35 5.00 -1.82
C ILE A 527 -4.62 5.28 -2.60
N THR A 528 -5.62 5.85 -1.93
CA THR A 528 -6.93 6.18 -2.51
C THR A 528 -7.18 7.69 -2.56
N LEU A 529 -6.49 8.46 -1.72
CA LEU A 529 -6.66 9.90 -1.63
C LEU A 529 -5.34 10.60 -1.27
N PHE A 530 -5.04 11.69 -1.95
CA PHE A 530 -4.01 12.65 -1.55
C PHE A 530 -4.50 14.06 -1.84
N ASP A 531 -4.38 14.98 -0.89
CA ASP A 531 -4.86 16.36 -1.02
C ASP A 531 -6.34 16.45 -1.45
N ASN A 532 -7.19 15.58 -0.87
CA ASN A 532 -8.61 15.40 -1.24
C ASN A 532 -8.87 14.98 -2.70
N GLN A 533 -7.84 14.69 -3.49
CA GLN A 533 -7.96 14.17 -4.85
C GLN A 533 -7.84 12.65 -4.86
N GLN A 534 -8.71 12.00 -5.64
CA GLN A 534 -8.63 10.56 -5.84
C GLN A 534 -7.34 10.22 -6.59
N VAL A 535 -6.60 9.27 -6.05
CA VAL A 535 -5.43 8.68 -6.68
C VAL A 535 -5.55 7.17 -6.58
N SER A 536 -4.90 6.42 -7.48
CA SER A 536 -4.88 4.96 -7.40
C SER A 536 -3.45 4.50 -7.22
N GLY A 537 -3.12 4.01 -6.03
CA GLY A 537 -1.89 3.26 -5.70
C GLY A 537 -0.54 3.99 -5.83
N ALA A 538 -0.47 5.13 -6.50
CA ALA A 538 0.68 6.03 -6.45
C ALA A 538 0.28 7.48 -6.72
N VAL A 539 1.04 8.40 -6.14
CA VAL A 539 0.95 9.84 -6.38
C VAL A 539 2.36 10.41 -6.39
N ARG A 540 2.68 11.27 -7.37
CA ARG A 540 3.91 12.07 -7.32
C ARG A 540 3.58 13.45 -6.79
N ILE A 541 4.36 13.93 -5.84
CA ILE A 541 4.25 15.28 -5.31
C ILE A 541 5.49 16.08 -5.67
N SER A 542 5.30 17.38 -5.96
CA SER A 542 6.38 18.36 -6.06
C SER A 542 6.58 19.05 -4.71
N LEU A 543 7.84 19.31 -4.39
CA LEU A 543 8.29 19.91 -3.14
C LEU A 543 9.04 21.21 -3.48
N LYS A 544 8.28 22.30 -3.61
CA LYS A 544 8.85 23.62 -3.95
C LYS A 544 9.83 24.09 -2.85
N PRO A 545 10.95 24.73 -3.20
CA PRO A 545 11.95 25.19 -2.24
C PRO A 545 11.42 26.24 -1.26
#